data_AF-A0A8J3ICB7-F1
#
_entry.id   AF-A0A8J3ICB7-F1
#
_cell.length_a   1.000
_cell.length_b   1.000
_cell.length_c   1.000
_cell.angle_alpha   90.00
_cell.angle_beta   90.00
_cell.angle_gamma   90.00
#
_symmetry.space_group_name_H-M   'P 1'
#
loop_
_entity.id
_entity.type
_entity.pdbx_description
1 polymer ?
#
loop_
_entity_poly.entity_id
_entity_poly.type
_entity_poly.pdbx_seq_one_letter_code
_entity_poly.pdbx_strand_id
1 'polypeptide(L)'
;MSYITVLLSGLALLGPAGMIVLLFLAGRVTWSFRDCPSGSFRWHMRTLHLKQIAAIASLFCLAMAASYALLGEMWSILYLLFALKASTFWLRLVLCPL
;
A
#
# COMPACT_ATOMS: atom_id res chain seq x y z
N MET A 1 -21.28 -20.65 -14.69
CA MET A 1 -20.51 -19.82 -13.73
C MET A 1 -21.15 -18.44 -13.70
N SER A 2 -21.48 -17.95 -12.51
CA SER A 2 -22.13 -16.64 -12.34
C SER A 2 -21.07 -15.53 -12.46
N TYR A 3 -21.38 -14.39 -13.08
CA TYR A 3 -20.46 -13.24 -13.23
C TYR A 3 -19.78 -12.82 -11.92
N ILE A 4 -20.50 -12.93 -10.79
CA ILE A 4 -20.01 -12.66 -9.44
C ILE A 4 -18.83 -13.56 -9.06
N THR A 5 -18.89 -14.85 -9.41
CA THR A 5 -17.83 -15.83 -9.07
C THR A 5 -16.53 -15.54 -9.82
N VAL A 6 -16.62 -15.08 -11.07
CA VAL A 6 -15.45 -14.68 -11.87
C VAL A 6 -14.80 -13.44 -11.27
N LEU A 7 -15.60 -12.42 -10.92
CA LEU A 7 -15.11 -11.21 -10.25
C LEU A 7 -14.44 -11.52 -8.91
N LEU A 8 -15.05 -12.37 -8.07
CA LEU A 8 -14.48 -12.74 -6.77
C LEU A 8 -13.11 -13.41 -6.92
N SER A 9 -13.00 -14.36 -7.86
CA SER A 9 -11.74 -15.09 -8.10
C SER A 9 -10.63 -14.15 -8.61
N GLY A 10 -10.99 -13.19 -9.48
CA GLY A 10 -10.07 -12.16 -9.95
C GLY A 10 -9.56 -11.27 -8.81
N LEU A 11 -10.46 -10.73 -7.97
CA LEU A 11 -10.07 -9.92 -6.81
C LEU A 11 -9.23 -10.72 -5.80
N ALA A 12 -9.59 -11.97 -5.56
CA ALA A 12 -8.87 -12.85 -4.63
C ALA A 12 -7.44 -13.16 -5.07
N LEU A 13 -7.15 -13.12 -6.38
CA LEU A 13 -5.80 -13.21 -6.93
C LEU A 13 -5.09 -11.85 -6.93
N LEU A 14 -5.77 -10.80 -7.39
CA LEU A 14 -5.17 -9.48 -7.60
C LEU A 14 -4.80 -8.79 -6.28
N GLY A 15 -5.63 -8.94 -5.26
CA GLY A 15 -5.41 -8.38 -3.93
C GLY A 15 -4.08 -8.79 -3.30
N PRO A 16 -3.86 -10.10 -3.02
CA PRO A 16 -2.61 -10.56 -2.42
C PRO A 16 -1.41 -10.34 -3.35
N ALA A 17 -1.55 -10.53 -4.67
CA ALA A 17 -0.46 -10.28 -5.61
C ALA A 17 -0.01 -8.80 -5.59
N GLY A 18 -0.96 -7.86 -5.62
CA GLY A 18 -0.68 -6.43 -5.51
C GLY A 18 -0.02 -6.06 -4.19
N MET A 19 -0.49 -6.62 -3.07
CA MET A 19 0.12 -6.41 -1.75
C MET A 19 1.57 -6.94 -1.68
N ILE A 20 1.84 -8.12 -2.23
CA ILE A 20 3.19 -8.70 -2.27
C ILE A 20 4.13 -7.80 -3.08
N VAL A 21 3.69 -7.34 -4.26
CA VAL A 21 4.49 -6.43 -5.10
C VAL A 21 4.80 -5.13 -4.36
N LEU A 22 3.80 -4.52 -3.72
CA LEU A 22 3.98 -3.26 -2.97
C LEU A 22 4.92 -3.44 -1.76
N LEU A 23 4.78 -4.53 -1.00
CA LEU A 23 5.68 -4.86 0.11
C LEU A 23 7.11 -5.11 -0.37
N PHE A 24 7.28 -5.84 -1.47
CA PHE A 24 8.58 -6.10 -2.06
C PHE A 24 9.24 -4.80 -2.54
N LEU A 25 8.48 -3.91 -3.18
CA LEU A 25 8.98 -2.61 -3.65
C LEU A 25 9.39 -1.72 -2.47
N ALA A 26 8.57 -1.66 -1.42
CA ALA A 26 8.88 -0.94 -0.20
C ALA A 26 10.14 -1.50 0.49
N GLY A 27 10.24 -2.83 0.58
CA GLY A 27 11.41 -3.53 1.13
C GLY A 27 12.69 -3.28 0.33
N ARG A 28 12.59 -3.24 -1.00
CA ARG A 28 13.73 -2.94 -1.87
C ARG A 28 14.22 -1.50 -1.68
N VAL A 29 13.31 -0.54 -1.57
CA VAL A 29 13.67 0.86 -1.32
C VAL A 29 14.25 1.03 0.09
N THR A 30 13.68 0.40 1.12
CA THR A 30 14.26 0.48 2.47
C THR A 30 15.64 -0.16 2.54
N TRP A 31 15.86 -1.29 1.85
CA TRP A 31 17.16 -1.95 1.77
C TRP A 31 18.19 -1.14 0.99
N SER A 32 17.80 -0.60 -0.17
CA SER A 32 18.71 0.15 -1.05
C SER A 32 19.25 1.43 -0.43
N PHE A 33 18.54 2.00 0.54
CA PHE A 33 18.93 3.24 1.23
C PHE A 33 19.22 3.02 2.73
N ARG A 34 19.51 1.78 3.14
CA ARG A 34 19.77 1.41 4.53
C ARG A 34 20.99 2.13 5.13
N ASP A 35 22.03 2.31 4.33
CA ASP A 35 23.31 2.89 4.77
C ASP A 35 23.42 4.41 4.49
N CYS A 36 22.31 5.06 4.13
CA CYS A 36 22.34 6.50 3.86
C CYS A 36 22.27 7.30 5.18
N PRO A 37 23.21 8.24 5.41
CA PRO A 37 23.19 9.07 6.62
C PRO A 37 21.94 9.95 6.67
N SER A 38 21.36 10.07 7.87
CA SER A 38 20.21 10.94 8.16
C SER A 38 20.54 12.40 7.80
N GLY A 39 19.60 13.08 7.15
CA GLY A 39 19.78 14.48 6.72
C GLY A 39 20.51 14.68 5.38
N SER A 40 21.00 13.62 4.73
CA SER A 40 21.57 13.73 3.36
C SER A 40 20.48 13.92 2.30
N PHE A 41 20.83 14.52 1.15
CA PHE A 41 19.96 14.61 -0.03
C PHE A 41 19.44 13.23 -0.49
N ARG A 42 20.25 12.17 -0.32
CA ARG A 42 19.84 10.78 -0.56
C ARG A 42 18.74 10.29 0.41
N TRP A 43 18.76 10.76 1.65
CA TRP A 43 17.71 10.47 2.63
C TRP A 43 16.40 11.16 2.24
N HIS A 44 16.46 12.41 1.73
CA HIS A 44 15.28 13.10 1.19
C HIS A 44 14.67 12.37 -0.01
N MET A 45 15.50 11.92 -0.96
CA MET A 45 15.04 11.10 -2.10
C MET A 45 14.41 9.77 -1.67
N ARG A 46 15.01 9.07 -0.69
CA ARG A 46 14.42 7.86 -0.11
C ARG A 46 13.04 8.14 0.46
N THR A 47 12.89 9.20 1.24
CA THR A 47 11.62 9.58 1.87
C THR A 47 10.56 9.92 0.83
N LEU A 48 10.93 10.59 -0.27
CA LEU A 48 10.02 10.84 -1.40
C LEU A 48 9.57 9.55 -2.10
N HIS A 49 10.51 8.64 -2.41
CA HIS A 49 10.16 7.36 -3.04
C HIS A 49 9.28 6.50 -2.14
N LEU A 50 9.59 6.44 -0.85
CA LEU A 50 8.74 5.76 0.12
C LEU A 50 7.34 6.40 0.14
N LYS A 51 7.24 7.75 0.18
CA LYS A 51 5.97 8.50 0.09
C LYS A 51 5.20 8.33 -1.22
N GLN A 52 5.82 7.87 -2.29
CA GLN A 52 5.11 7.51 -3.51
C GLN A 52 4.56 6.08 -3.42
N ILE A 53 5.40 5.11 -3.01
CA ILE A 53 5.00 3.70 -2.85
C ILE A 53 3.85 3.58 -1.85
N ALA A 54 3.95 4.33 -0.75
CA ALA A 54 2.88 4.70 0.16
C ALA A 54 1.50 4.94 -0.45
N ALA A 55 1.44 5.94 -1.32
CA ALA A 55 0.24 6.55 -1.82
C ALA A 55 -0.37 5.63 -2.86
N ILE A 56 0.49 4.98 -3.66
CA ILE A 56 0.10 3.90 -4.55
C ILE A 56 -0.48 2.73 -3.74
N ALA A 57 0.14 2.34 -2.63
CA ALA A 57 -0.37 1.26 -1.78
C ALA A 57 -1.70 1.62 -1.11
N SER A 58 -1.88 2.85 -0.65
CA SER A 58 -3.16 3.30 -0.06
C SER A 58 -4.26 3.42 -1.12
N LEU A 59 -3.95 3.94 -2.31
CA LEU A 59 -4.89 3.95 -3.44
C LEU A 59 -5.29 2.54 -3.86
N PHE A 60 -4.33 1.61 -3.93
CA PHE A 60 -4.62 0.20 -4.22
C PHE A 60 -5.53 -0.42 -3.17
N CYS A 61 -5.24 -0.22 -1.87
CA CYS A 61 -6.08 -0.72 -0.79
C CYS A 61 -7.49 -0.10 -0.82
N LEU A 62 -7.62 1.20 -1.10
CA LEU A 62 -8.92 1.85 -1.25
C LEU A 62 -9.70 1.31 -2.45
N ALA A 63 -9.04 1.09 -3.58
CA ALA A 63 -9.66 0.50 -4.77
C ALA A 63 -10.15 -0.93 -4.51
N MET A 64 -9.35 -1.74 -3.81
CA MET A 64 -9.75 -3.09 -3.38
C MET A 64 -10.88 -3.05 -2.36
N ALA A 65 -10.83 -2.14 -1.38
CA ALA A 65 -11.88 -1.98 -0.37
C ALA A 65 -13.21 -1.58 -1.01
N ALA A 66 -13.20 -0.63 -1.94
CA ALA A 66 -14.39 -0.21 -2.69
C ALA A 66 -14.94 -1.35 -3.56
N SER A 67 -14.05 -2.13 -4.19
CA SER A 67 -14.46 -3.28 -5.00
C SER A 67 -15.10 -4.36 -4.13
N TYR A 68 -14.50 -4.75 -3.00
CA TYR A 68 -15.13 -5.71 -2.07
C TYR A 68 -16.37 -5.17 -1.36
N ALA A 69 -16.46 -3.86 -1.13
CA ALA A 69 -17.65 -3.23 -0.53
C ALA A 69 -18.87 -3.39 -1.44
N LEU A 70 -18.69 -3.22 -2.75
CA LEU A 70 -19.74 -3.45 -3.75
C LEU A 70 -20.20 -4.91 -3.79
N LEU A 71 -19.30 -5.86 -3.49
CA LEU A 71 -19.63 -7.28 -3.39
C LEU A 71 -20.19 -7.70 -2.01
N GLY A 72 -20.25 -6.78 -1.03
CA GLY A 72 -20.74 -7.08 0.33
C GLY A 72 -19.81 -7.97 1.15
N GLU A 73 -18.55 -8.07 0.77
CA GLU A 73 -17.57 -8.99 1.35
C GLU A 73 -16.84 -8.38 2.55
N MET A 74 -16.64 -9.16 3.62
CA MET A 74 -15.92 -8.73 4.84
C MET A 74 -14.49 -8.27 4.55
N TRP A 75 -13.88 -8.78 3.48
CA TRP A 75 -12.54 -8.40 3.02
C TRP A 75 -12.40 -6.88 2.78
N SER A 76 -13.49 -6.19 2.45
CA SER A 76 -13.51 -4.73 2.30
C SER A 76 -12.98 -4.01 3.54
N ILE A 77 -13.40 -4.46 4.73
CA ILE A 77 -13.04 -3.82 6.00
C ILE A 77 -11.54 -3.98 6.27
N LEU A 78 -10.98 -5.14 5.95
CA LEU A 78 -9.55 -5.40 6.12
C LEU A 78 -8.71 -4.48 5.22
N TYR A 79 -9.05 -4.37 3.94
CA TYR A 79 -8.35 -3.46 3.02
C TYR A 79 -8.51 -1.99 3.42
N LEU A 80 -9.67 -1.60 3.97
CA LEU A 80 -9.91 -0.25 4.46
C LEU A 80 -9.07 0.07 5.70
N LEU A 81 -8.96 -0.87 6.65
CA LEU A 81 -8.06 -0.73 7.81
C LEU A 81 -6.60 -0.61 7.37
N PHE A 82 -6.16 -1.41 6.38
CA PHE A 82 -4.81 -1.29 5.82
C PHE A 82 -4.58 0.07 5.18
N ALA A 83 -5.56 0.61 4.43
CA ALA A 83 -5.47 1.94 3.84
C ALA A 83 -5.37 3.06 4.90
N LEU A 84 -6.16 2.96 5.98
CA LEU A 84 -6.11 3.91 7.10
C LEU A 84 -4.79 3.82 7.89
N LYS A 85 -4.30 2.60 8.12
CA LYS A 85 -3.01 2.38 8.79
C LYS A 85 -1.85 2.91 7.95
N ALA A 86 -1.87 2.67 6.64
CA ALA A 86 -0.89 3.21 5.72
C ALA A 86 -0.92 4.74 5.74
N SER A 87 -2.09 5.36 5.52
CA SER A 87 -2.23 6.83 5.50
C SER A 87 -1.82 7.50 6.81
N THR A 88 -2.14 6.92 7.97
CA THR A 88 -1.68 7.44 9.27
C THR A 88 -0.17 7.33 9.46
N PHE A 89 0.47 6.27 8.97
CA PHE A 89 1.93 6.17 8.96
C PHE A 89 2.57 7.26 8.08
N TRP A 90 1.98 7.56 6.92
CA TRP A 90 2.44 8.62 6.03
C TRP A 90 2.27 10.02 6.61
N LEU A 91 1.13 10.29 7.26
CA LEU A 91 0.92 11.54 7.98
C LEU A 91 1.99 11.76 9.06
N ARG A 92 2.36 10.70 9.80
CA ARG A 92 3.45 10.79 10.79
C ARG A 92 4.80 11.09 10.15
N LEU A 93 5.13 10.48 9.01
CA LEU A 93 6.39 10.74 8.29
C LEU A 93 6.45 12.14 7.65
N VAL A 94 5.32 12.73 7.30
CA VAL A 94 5.25 14.10 6.78
C VAL A 94 5.38 15.11 7.91
N LEU A 95 4.69 14.88 9.04
CA LEU A 95 4.67 15.79 10.20
C LEU A 95 5.96 15.70 11.04
N CYS A 96 6.57 14.52 11.13
CA CYS A 96 7.85 14.29 11.77
C CYS A 96 8.83 13.68 10.76
N PRO A 97 9.60 14.51 10.02
CA PRO A 97 10.78 14.04 9.31
C PRO A 97 11.84 13.68 10.36
N LEU A 98 11.88 12.41 10.77
CA LEU A 98 12.87 11.86 11.72
C LEU A 98 14.19 11.53 11.02
#